data_AF-A0ABD0NTA5-F1
#
_entry.id   AF-A0ABD0NTA5-F1
#
_cell.length_a   1.000
_cell.length_b   1.000
_cell.length_c   1.000
_cell.angle_alpha   90.00
_cell.angle_beta   90.00
_cell.angle_gamma   90.00
#
_symmetry.space_group_name_H-M   'P 1'
#
loop_
_entity.id
_entity.type
_entity.pdbx_description
1 polymer ?
#
loop_
_entity_poly.entity_id
_entity_poly.type
_entity_poly.pdbx_seq_one_letter_code
_entity_poly.pdbx_strand_id
1 'polypeptide(L)' 'TALAMNRYVGSAVLPLLTRCAHLFAHTEHYATLVDSTLHTIYRLSKGRSLTKAQRDAIDECLLAIC' A
#
# COMPACT_ATOMS: atom_id res chain seq x y z
N THR A 1 14.43 -12.54 -6.65
CA THR A 1 13.09 -12.68 -6.04
C THR A 1 12.45 -11.34 -5.68
N ALA A 2 13.15 -10.39 -5.04
CA ALA A 2 12.58 -9.08 -4.65
C ALA A 2 11.93 -8.27 -5.79
N LEU A 3 12.50 -8.26 -7.00
CA LEU A 3 11.96 -7.51 -8.14
C LEU A 3 10.58 -8.01 -8.60
N ALA A 4 10.37 -9.33 -8.64
CA ALA A 4 9.10 -9.92 -9.02
C ALA A 4 8.00 -9.58 -8.01
N MET A 5 8.34 -9.62 -6.71
CA MET A 5 7.42 -9.20 -5.65
C MET A 5 7.09 -7.70 -5.74
N ASN A 6 8.08 -6.83 -5.97
CA ASN A 6 7.82 -5.39 -6.14
C ASN A 6 6.91 -5.13 -7.35
N ARG A 7 7.08 -5.86 -8.45
CA ARG A 7 6.18 -5.74 -9.62
C ARG A 7 4.76 -6.14 -9.25
N TYR A 8 4.59 -7.30 -8.62
CA TYR A 8 3.27 -7.77 -8.18
C TYR A 8 2.59 -6.78 -7.22
N VAL A 9 3.31 -6.29 -6.22
CA VAL A 9 2.78 -5.30 -5.28
C VAL A 9 2.35 -4.03 -6.02
N GLY A 10 3.21 -3.50 -6.88
CA GLY A 10 2.94 -2.30 -7.66
C GLY A 10 1.77 -2.43 -8.63
N SER A 11 1.64 -3.56 -9.33
CA SER A 11 0.67 -3.72 -10.41
C SER A 11 -0.67 -4.31 -9.99
N ALA A 12 -0.74 -5.02 -8.86
CA ALA A 12 -1.94 -5.73 -8.44
C ALA A 12 -2.40 -5.33 -7.03
N VAL A 13 -1.50 -5.40 -6.04
CA VAL A 13 -1.88 -5.20 -4.62
C VAL A 13 -2.28 -3.75 -4.36
N LEU A 14 -1.43 -2.77 -4.70
CA LEU A 14 -1.72 -1.36 -4.41
C LEU A 14 -2.96 -0.86 -5.15
N PRO A 15 -3.15 -1.13 -6.47
CA PRO A 15 -4.38 -0.71 -7.15
C PRO A 15 -5.66 -1.30 -6.54
N LEU A 16 -5.61 -2.54 -6.03
CA LEU A 16 -6.75 -3.16 -5.36
C LEU A 16 -7.05 -2.49 -4.03
N LEU A 17 -6.03 -2.23 -3.20
CA LEU A 17 -6.18 -1.52 -1.93
C LEU A 17 -6.74 -0.11 -2.13
N THR A 18 -6.23 0.64 -3.11
CA THR A 18 -6.72 1.98 -3.46
C THR A 18 -8.20 1.96 -3.86
N ARG A 19 -8.62 1.00 -4.71
CA ARG A 19 -10.05 0.88 -5.12
C ARG A 19 -10.97 0.50 -3.96
N CYS A 20 -10.44 -0.26 -3.01
CA CYS A 20 -11.17 -0.74 -1.83
C CYS A 20 -11.02 0.19 -0.62
N ALA A 21 -10.42 1.38 -0.75
CA ALA A 21 -10.12 2.26 0.36
C ALA A 21 -11.35 2.61 1.23
N HIS A 22 -12.51 2.80 0.60
CA HIS A 22 -13.78 3.08 1.27
C HIS A 22 -14.21 1.99 2.27
N LEU A 23 -13.75 0.74 2.10
CA LEU A 23 -14.06 -0.36 3.02
C LEU A 23 -13.34 -0.22 4.36
N PHE A 24 -12.24 0.55 4.42
CA PHE A 24 -11.48 0.75 5.66
C PHE A 24 -12.11 1.80 6.58
N ALA A 25 -12.89 2.74 6.03
CA ALA A 25 -13.45 3.88 6.77
C ALA A 25 -14.39 3.50 7.93
N HIS A 26 -14.96 2.30 7.94
CA HIS A 26 -15.91 1.84 8.97
C HIS A 26 -15.36 0.68 9.81
N THR A 27 -14.04 0.47 9.81
CA THR A 27 -13.40 -0.66 10.50
C THR A 27 -12.79 -0.27 11.84
N GLU A 28 -13.56 0.42 12.69
CA GLU A 28 -13.08 0.92 14.00
C GLU A 28 -12.50 -0.19 14.88
N HIS A 29 -13.13 -1.37 14.91
CA HIS A 29 -12.64 -2.54 15.67
C HIS A 29 -11.32 -3.10 15.13
N TYR A 30 -10.93 -2.75 13.90
CA TYR A 30 -9.69 -3.17 13.26
C TYR A 30 -8.69 -2.03 13.08
N ALA A 31 -8.91 -0.85 13.71
CA ALA A 31 -8.08 0.33 13.53
C ALA A 31 -6.57 0.03 13.71
N THR A 32 -6.19 -0.73 14.74
CA THR A 32 -4.78 -1.11 14.98
C THR A 32 -4.19 -1.96 13.85
N LEU A 33 -5.00 -2.83 13.23
CA LEU A 33 -4.58 -3.65 12.09
C LEU A 33 -4.42 -2.79 10.83
N VAL A 34 -5.33 -1.84 10.61
CA VAL A 34 -5.25 -0.89 9.50
C VAL A 34 -4.00 -0.03 9.64
N ASP A 35 -3.74 0.54 10.82
CA ASP A 35 -2.53 1.32 11.10
C ASP A 35 -1.25 0.52 10.88
N SER A 36 -1.21 -0.73 11.36
CA SER A 36 -0.06 -1.62 11.16
C SER A 36 0.16 -1.94 9.67
N THR A 37 -0.93 -2.05 8.90
CA THR A 37 -0.90 -2.28 7.46
C THR A 37 -0.37 -1.05 6.73
N LEU A 38 -0.89 0.14 7.03
CA LEU A 38 -0.42 1.43 6.51
C LEU A 38 1.05 1.65 6.80
N HIS A 39 1.49 1.40 8.03
CA HIS A 39 2.89 1.52 8.41
C HIS A 39 3.79 0.54 7.63
N THR A 40 3.32 -0.68 7.37
CA THR A 40 4.05 -1.65 6.55
C THR A 40 4.18 -1.19 5.09
N ILE A 41 3.10 -0.68 4.50
CA ILE A 41 3.08 -0.12 3.14
C ILE A 41 4.00 1.10 3.05
N TYR A 42 3.99 1.98 4.06
CA TYR A 42 4.90 3.12 4.14
C TYR A 42 6.37 2.68 4.19
N ARG A 43 6.70 1.68 5.00
CA ARG A 43 8.08 1.14 5.04
C ARG A 43 8.51 0.55 3.71
N LEU A 44 7.59 -0.08 2.97
CA LEU A 44 7.86 -0.58 1.63
C LEU A 44 8.24 0.56 0.68
N SER A 45 7.58 1.72 0.74
CA SER A 45 7.86 2.88 -0.12
C SER A 45 9.31 3.39 -0.01
N LYS A 46 9.98 3.12 1.12
CA LYS A 46 11.39 3.47 1.37
C LYS A 46 12.40 2.43 0.85
N GLY A 47 11.93 1.34 0.23
CA GLY A 47 12.78 0.28 -0.32
C GLY A 47 13.62 0.74 -1.52
N ARG A 48 14.92 0.45 -1.51
CA ARG A 48 15.86 0.87 -2.57
C ARG A 48 15.63 0.21 -3.93
N SER A 49 14.94 -0.93 -3.96
CA SER A 49 14.67 -1.72 -5.17
C SER A 49 13.40 -1.30 -5.93
N LEU A 50 12.78 -0.18 -5.54
CA LEU A 50 11.55 0.32 -6.16
C LEU A 50 11.85 1.32 -7.29
N THR A 51 11.17 1.15 -8.41
CA THR A 51 11.12 2.18 -9.46
C THR A 51 10.34 3.40 -8.97
N LYS A 52 10.45 4.52 -9.71
CA LYS A 52 9.67 5.73 -9.41
C LYS A 52 8.16 5.46 -9.49
N ALA A 53 7.70 4.85 -10.58
CA ALA A 53 6.29 4.51 -10.77
C ALA A 53 5.74 3.61 -9.65
N GLN A 54 6.54 2.70 -9.11
CA GLN A 54 6.12 1.89 -7.96
C GLN A 54 5.99 2.71 -6.68
N ARG A 55 6.86 3.71 -6.46
CA ARG A 55 6.75 4.61 -5.32
C ARG A 55 5.53 5.52 -5.43
N ASP A 56 5.30 6.09 -6.60
CA ASP A 56 4.12 6.93 -6.87
C ASP A 56 2.82 6.14 -6.60
N ALA A 57 2.74 4.88 -7.05
CA ALA A 57 1.60 4.00 -6.76
C ALA A 57 1.42 3.67 -5.26
N ILE A 58 2.51 3.60 -4.48
CA ILE A 58 2.42 3.40 -3.03
C ILE A 58 1.89 4.67 -2.36
N ASP A 59 2.38 5.84 -2.75
CA ASP A 59 1.94 7.11 -2.17
C ASP A 59 0.45 7.38 -2.46
N GLU A 60 -0.03 7.11 -3.67
CA GLU A 60 -1.46 7.17 -4.00
C GLU A 60 -2.31 6.20 -3.16
N CYS A 61 -1.80 4.98 -2.93
CA CYS A 61 -2.50 4.00 -2.10
C CYS A 61 -2.61 4.44 -0.64
N LEU A 62 -1.53 4.99 -0.07
CA LEU A 62 -1.54 5.52 1.29
C LEU A 62 -2.52 6.71 1.42
N LEU A 63 -2.52 7.63 0.45
CA LEU A 63 -3.43 8.78 0.44
C LEU A 63 -4.90 8.40 0.28
N ALA A 64 -5.21 7.26 -0.34
CA ALA A 64 -6.58 6.80 -0.49
C ALA A 64 -7.14 6.19 0.80
N ILE A 65 -6.28 5.52 1.59
CA ILE A 65 -6.68 4.80 2.81
C ILE A 65 -6.66 5.71 4.05
N CYS A 66 -5.72 6.67 4.11
CA CYS A 66 -5.64 7.68 5.17
C CYS A 66 -6.70 8.77 5.01
#